data_AF-A0AAD7EPL2-F1
#
_entry.id   AF-A0AAD7EPL2-F1
#
_cell.length_a   1.000
_cell.length_b   1.000
_cell.length_c   1.000
_cell.angle_alpha   90.00
_cell.angle_beta   90.00
_cell.angle_gamma   90.00
#
_symmetry.space_group_name_H-M   'P 1'
#
loop_
_entity.id
_entity.type
_entity.pdbx_description
1 polymer ?
#
loop_
_entity_poly.entity_id
_entity_poly.type
_entity_poly.pdbx_seq_one_letter_code
_entity_poly.pdbx_strand_id
1 'polypeptide(L)'
;MFSKILTFGIGALALVQGALAIAPGRYIIRNREMGTLVSIGGGQPLSLSRSPFPAPVGQWNVEKSGQDEYTIINDDVAVLAYENTLFAGNRIDNFSIEDAGNDLLVIRATDSNRVWTAANDDATVHLEDDEGSNSQRWVFVPL
;
A
#
# COMPACT_ATOMS: atom_id res chain seq x y z
N MET A 1 -39.23 41.15 -20.14
CA MET A 1 -39.18 39.90 -19.35
C MET A 1 -37.77 39.35 -19.44
N PHE A 2 -37.12 39.16 -18.30
CA PHE A 2 -35.81 38.52 -18.18
C PHE A 2 -35.97 36.99 -18.17
N SER A 3 -35.10 36.27 -18.90
CA SER A 3 -34.26 35.20 -18.32
C SER A 3 -33.29 34.64 -19.36
N LYS A 4 -32.02 34.62 -18.97
CA LYS A 4 -30.89 33.94 -19.61
C LYS A 4 -30.97 32.43 -19.31
N ILE A 5 -30.37 31.59 -20.15
CA ILE A 5 -29.51 30.49 -19.68
C ILE A 5 -28.35 30.39 -20.66
N LEU A 6 -27.15 30.62 -20.11
CA LEU A 6 -25.88 30.28 -20.72
C LEU A 6 -25.79 28.75 -20.74
N THR A 7 -25.65 28.14 -21.91
CA THR A 7 -25.19 26.77 -22.02
C THR A 7 -23.73 26.72 -21.56
N PHE A 8 -23.53 26.37 -20.30
CA PHE A 8 -22.26 25.75 -19.90
C PHE A 8 -22.39 24.28 -20.27
N GLY A 9 -21.72 23.89 -21.36
CA GLY A 9 -21.28 22.51 -21.50
C GLY A 9 -20.33 22.26 -20.35
N ILE A 10 -20.85 21.74 -19.24
CA ILE A 10 -20.01 21.20 -18.17
C ILE A 10 -19.44 19.93 -18.79
N GLY A 11 -18.27 20.06 -19.42
CA GLY A 11 -17.37 18.95 -19.62
C GLY A 11 -17.30 18.25 -18.27
N ALA A 12 -17.59 16.95 -18.26
CA ALA A 12 -17.50 16.15 -17.07
C ALA A 12 -16.12 16.37 -16.44
N LEU A 13 -16.06 17.25 -15.44
CA LEU A 13 -15.10 17.14 -14.37
C LEU A 13 -15.45 15.79 -13.77
N ALA A 14 -14.71 14.76 -14.17
CA ALA A 14 -14.53 13.61 -13.33
C ALA A 14 -13.96 14.18 -12.03
N LEU A 15 -14.85 14.44 -11.07
CA LEU A 15 -14.51 14.48 -9.68
C LEU A 15 -13.85 13.12 -9.43
N VAL A 16 -12.53 13.08 -9.48
CA VAL A 16 -11.75 12.03 -8.84
C VAL A 16 -11.95 12.26 -7.35
N GLN A 17 -13.15 11.95 -6.86
CA GLN A 17 -13.37 11.72 -5.44
C GLN A 17 -12.50 10.51 -5.14
N GLY A 18 -11.41 10.75 -4.41
CA GLY A 18 -10.53 9.71 -3.87
C GLY A 18 -11.39 8.70 -3.12
N ALA A 19 -11.80 7.66 -3.82
CA ALA A 19 -12.30 6.47 -3.18
C ALA A 19 -11.09 5.91 -2.44
N LEU A 20 -11.20 5.82 -1.11
CA LEU A 20 -10.21 5.12 -0.33
C LEU A 20 -10.09 3.72 -0.92
N ALA A 21 -8.90 3.39 -1.44
CA ALA A 21 -8.70 2.08 -2.06
C ALA A 21 -8.93 0.96 -1.04
N ILE A 22 -8.67 1.25 0.25
CA ILE A 22 -9.01 0.39 1.38
C ILE A 22 -9.49 1.16 2.61
N ALA A 23 -10.32 0.51 3.42
CA ALA A 23 -10.70 1.02 4.74
C ALA A 23 -9.56 0.81 5.76
N PRO A 24 -9.41 1.67 6.78
CA PRO A 24 -8.53 1.37 7.91
C PRO A 24 -8.97 0.10 8.64
N GLY A 25 -8.01 -0.69 9.14
CA GLY A 25 -8.29 -1.96 9.80
C GLY A 25 -7.11 -2.93 9.77
N ARG A 26 -7.36 -4.18 10.20
CA ARG A 26 -6.34 -5.24 10.23
C ARG A 26 -6.40 -6.09 8.97
N TYR A 27 -5.23 -6.37 8.41
CA TYR A 27 -5.07 -7.05 7.14
C TYR A 27 -3.94 -8.07 7.17
N ILE A 28 -4.09 -9.08 6.33
CA ILE A 28 -2.97 -9.82 5.75
C ILE A 28 -2.63 -9.19 4.40
N ILE A 29 -1.35 -8.89 4.16
CA ILE A 29 -0.89 -8.34 2.88
C ILE A 29 -0.17 -9.45 2.10
N ARG A 30 -0.54 -9.63 0.84
CA ARG A 30 0.05 -10.64 -0.07
C ARG A 30 0.56 -10.01 -1.34
N ASN A 31 1.68 -10.50 -1.85
CA ASN A 31 2.12 -10.17 -3.20
C ASN A 31 1.37 -11.03 -4.23
N ARG A 32 0.91 -10.42 -5.33
CA ARG A 32 0.19 -11.12 -6.40
C ARG A 32 1.06 -12.16 -7.11
N GLU A 33 2.26 -11.76 -7.52
CA GLU A 33 3.15 -12.61 -8.32
C GLU A 33 3.62 -13.82 -7.53
N MET A 34 4.00 -13.60 -6.27
CA MET A 34 4.64 -14.63 -5.46
C MET A 34 3.65 -15.43 -4.60
N GLY A 35 2.43 -14.92 -4.41
CA GLY A 35 1.44 -15.52 -3.49
C GLY A 35 1.91 -15.57 -2.04
N THR A 36 2.97 -14.83 -1.71
CA THR A 36 3.63 -14.80 -0.40
C THR A 36 3.02 -13.73 0.50
N LEU A 37 3.08 -13.98 1.81
CA LEU A 37 2.70 -13.01 2.83
C LEU A 37 3.84 -12.02 3.06
N VAL A 38 3.49 -10.77 3.30
CA VAL A 38 4.42 -9.76 3.84
C VAL A 38 4.52 -9.95 5.34
N SER A 39 5.74 -10.06 5.86
CA SER A 39 6.03 -10.26 7.29
C SER A 39 7.29 -9.54 7.72
N ILE A 40 7.46 -9.31 9.02
CA ILE A 40 8.73 -8.83 9.56
C ILE A 40 9.60 -10.04 9.91
N GLY A 41 10.75 -10.19 9.24
CA GLY A 41 11.81 -11.10 9.68
C GLY A 41 12.40 -10.59 10.99
N GLY A 42 12.86 -11.48 11.89
CA GLY A 42 13.24 -11.21 13.29
C GLY A 42 14.43 -10.26 13.54
N GLY A 43 14.39 -9.08 12.92
CA GLY A 43 15.45 -8.13 12.67
C GLY A 43 15.27 -7.63 11.24
N GLN A 44 14.81 -6.39 11.08
CA GLN A 44 14.60 -5.69 9.79
C GLN A 44 15.69 -6.06 8.76
N PRO A 45 15.34 -6.30 7.48
CA PRO A 45 14.22 -5.70 6.72
C PRO A 45 12.91 -6.52 6.62
N LEU A 46 11.87 -5.88 6.05
CA LEU A 46 10.61 -6.52 5.62
C LEU A 46 10.91 -7.75 4.74
N SER A 47 10.35 -8.89 5.11
CA SER A 47 10.60 -10.17 4.45
C SER A 47 9.31 -10.77 3.90
N LEU A 48 9.39 -11.34 2.71
CA LEU A 48 8.35 -12.16 2.12
C LEU A 48 8.45 -13.58 2.66
N SER A 49 7.38 -14.05 3.30
CA SER A 49 7.30 -15.40 3.83
C SER A 49 6.29 -16.22 3.05
N ARG A 50 6.68 -17.46 2.74
CA ARG A 50 5.78 -18.48 2.17
C ARG A 50 4.93 -19.20 3.22
N SER A 51 4.89 -18.69 4.47
CA SER A 51 4.12 -19.33 5.53
C SER A 51 2.64 -19.48 5.12
N PRO A 52 2.07 -20.70 5.15
CA PRO A 52 0.64 -20.90 4.91
C PRO A 52 -0.23 -20.43 6.09
N PHE A 53 0.39 -20.12 7.23
CA PHE A 53 -0.29 -19.61 8.41
C PHE A 53 0.01 -18.12 8.59
N PRO A 54 -1.00 -17.28 8.89
CA PRO A 54 -0.77 -15.94 9.39
C PRO A 54 -0.17 -16.07 10.79
N ALA A 55 1.15 -16.24 10.86
CA ALA A 55 1.86 -15.96 12.10
C ALA A 55 1.54 -14.50 12.49
N PRO A 56 1.44 -14.16 13.79
CA PRO A 56 1.16 -12.80 14.25
C PRO A 56 2.00 -11.72 13.54
N VAL A 57 3.25 -12.04 13.23
CA VAL A 57 4.21 -11.25 12.45
C VAL A 57 3.84 -10.94 10.99
N GLY A 58 2.73 -11.48 10.47
CA GLY A 58 2.19 -11.21 9.14
C GLY A 58 0.85 -10.45 9.14
N GLN A 59 0.42 -9.95 10.30
CA GLN A 59 -0.78 -9.14 10.47
C GLN A 59 -0.40 -7.66 10.53
N TRP A 60 -1.11 -6.84 9.75
CA TRP A 60 -0.82 -5.43 9.57
C TRP A 60 -2.05 -4.61 9.89
N ASN A 61 -1.91 -3.70 10.85
CA ASN A 61 -2.89 -2.66 11.08
C ASN A 61 -2.61 -1.49 10.14
N VAL A 62 -3.62 -1.10 9.37
CA VAL A 62 -3.58 0.04 8.46
C VAL A 62 -4.42 1.14 9.07
N GLU A 63 -3.79 2.26 9.38
CA GLU A 63 -4.45 3.43 9.96
C GLU A 63 -4.43 4.58 8.98
N LYS A 64 -5.46 5.42 9.03
CA LYS A 64 -5.53 6.63 8.20
C LYS A 64 -4.78 7.76 8.89
N SER A 65 -3.71 8.27 8.27
CA SER A 65 -2.91 9.38 8.79
C SER A 65 -3.21 10.72 8.11
N GLY A 66 -3.80 10.71 6.92
CA GLY A 66 -4.19 11.89 6.15
C GLY A 66 -5.43 11.67 5.28
N GLN A 67 -5.75 12.58 4.36
CA GLN A 67 -6.95 12.43 3.50
C GLN A 67 -6.85 11.17 2.62
N ASP A 68 -5.65 10.88 2.10
CA ASP A 68 -5.32 9.75 1.23
C ASP A 68 -3.98 9.09 1.64
N GLU A 69 -3.61 9.24 2.92
CA GLU A 69 -2.37 8.71 3.47
C GLU A 69 -2.66 7.72 4.60
N TYR A 70 -1.82 6.68 4.64
CA TYR A 70 -1.93 5.58 5.57
C TYR A 70 -0.61 5.30 6.27
N THR A 71 -0.69 4.95 7.54
CA THR A 71 0.41 4.30 8.25
C THR A 71 0.14 2.80 8.27
N ILE A 72 1.18 2.01 8.02
CA ILE A 72 1.12 0.54 8.03
C ILE A 72 1.95 0.05 9.22
N ILE A 73 1.31 -0.64 10.15
CA ILE A 73 1.86 -1.03 11.44
C ILE A 73 1.79 -2.55 11.56
N ASN A 74 2.88 -3.21 11.93
CA ASN A 74 2.82 -4.64 12.25
C ASN A 74 2.47 -4.79 13.74
N ASP A 75 1.47 -5.62 14.04
CA ASP A 75 0.85 -5.71 15.37
C ASP A 75 1.83 -6.04 16.52
N ASP A 76 3.02 -6.59 16.21
CA ASP A 76 3.93 -7.13 17.22
C ASP A 76 5.28 -6.40 17.39
N VAL A 77 5.73 -5.53 16.47
CA VAL A 77 7.17 -5.19 16.45
C VAL A 77 7.52 -3.72 16.13
N ALA A 78 6.83 -3.02 15.22
CA ALA A 78 7.22 -1.65 14.85
C ALA A 78 6.21 -0.97 13.91
N VAL A 79 6.23 0.37 13.89
CA VAL A 79 5.68 1.14 12.78
C VAL A 79 6.61 0.99 11.58
N LEU A 80 6.04 0.88 10.38
CA LEU A 80 6.84 0.76 9.18
C LEU A 80 7.41 2.12 8.75
N ALA A 81 8.72 2.14 8.54
CA ALA A 81 9.41 3.19 7.80
C ALA A 81 10.40 2.60 6.79
N TYR A 82 10.97 3.46 5.94
CA TYR A 82 12.00 3.12 4.97
C TYR A 82 13.16 4.12 4.97
N GLU A 83 14.34 3.61 4.62
CA GLU A 83 15.57 4.36 4.43
C GLU A 83 16.31 3.85 3.18
N ASN A 84 16.62 4.75 2.24
CA ASN A 84 17.39 4.55 1.01
C ASN A 84 16.89 3.48 0.01
N THR A 85 16.04 2.52 0.40
CA THR A 85 15.35 1.46 -0.40
C THR A 85 14.74 0.39 0.50
N LEU A 86 15.25 0.24 1.72
CA LEU A 86 14.90 -0.82 2.66
C LEU A 86 13.95 -0.31 3.73
N PHE A 87 13.12 -1.21 4.25
CA PHE A 87 12.26 -0.89 5.38
C PHE A 87 13.02 -1.04 6.70
N ALA A 88 12.88 -0.04 7.58
CA ALA A 88 13.44 0.03 8.92
C ALA A 88 12.37 0.53 9.91
N GLY A 89 12.17 -0.19 11.01
CA GLY A 89 11.04 0.03 11.94
C GLY A 89 11.21 1.14 12.99
N ASN A 90 11.99 2.19 12.73
CA ASN A 90 12.28 3.23 13.73
C ASN A 90 11.70 4.62 13.39
N ARG A 91 10.96 4.73 12.29
CA ARG A 91 10.29 5.95 11.83
C ARG A 91 8.85 5.60 11.42
N ILE A 92 7.98 6.60 11.37
CA ILE A 92 6.62 6.46 10.86
C ILE A 92 6.62 7.08 9.48
N ASP A 93 6.42 6.26 8.45
CA ASP A 93 6.21 6.76 7.10
C ASP A 93 4.74 6.67 6.69
N ASN A 94 4.35 7.61 5.84
CA ASN A 94 3.04 7.64 5.22
C ASN A 94 3.11 6.99 3.84
N PHE A 95 2.07 6.23 3.53
CA PHE A 95 1.90 5.55 2.26
C PHE A 95 0.57 5.96 1.62
N SER A 96 0.59 6.16 0.31
CA SER A 96 -0.61 6.13 -0.53
C SER A 96 -0.91 4.67 -0.87
N ILE A 97 -2.19 4.29 -0.82
CA ILE A 97 -2.66 2.96 -1.24
C ILE A 97 -3.66 3.19 -2.37
N GLU A 98 -3.28 2.76 -3.57
CA GLU A 98 -3.98 3.05 -4.82
C GLU A 98 -4.60 1.78 -5.41
N ASP A 99 -5.80 1.89 -5.98
CA ASP A 99 -6.45 0.81 -6.73
C ASP A 99 -5.75 0.60 -8.08
N ALA A 100 -5.25 -0.61 -8.31
CA ALA A 100 -4.66 -1.06 -9.56
C ALA A 100 -5.60 -1.96 -10.39
N GLY A 101 -6.85 -2.12 -9.95
CA GLY A 101 -7.89 -2.93 -10.55
C GLY A 101 -7.79 -4.42 -10.21
N ASN A 102 -8.89 -5.14 -10.38
CA ASN A 102 -9.02 -6.58 -10.06
C ASN A 102 -8.65 -6.92 -8.60
N ASP A 103 -9.08 -6.09 -7.64
CA ASP A 103 -8.79 -6.23 -6.21
C ASP A 103 -7.29 -6.15 -5.87
N LEU A 104 -6.50 -5.51 -6.74
CA LEU A 104 -5.07 -5.30 -6.55
C LEU A 104 -4.79 -3.85 -6.17
N LEU A 105 -3.79 -3.70 -5.32
CA LEU A 105 -3.41 -2.43 -4.75
C LEU A 105 -1.92 -2.17 -5.01
N VAL A 106 -1.58 -0.89 -5.11
CA VAL A 106 -0.21 -0.39 -5.13
C VAL A 106 0.02 0.39 -3.84
N ILE A 107 1.11 0.07 -3.13
CA ILE A 107 1.52 0.79 -1.92
C ILE A 107 2.66 1.70 -2.32
N ARG A 108 2.46 3.02 -2.19
CA ARG A 108 3.38 4.06 -2.65
C ARG A 108 3.87 4.90 -1.48
N ALA A 109 5.17 5.04 -1.35
CA ALA A 109 5.82 5.96 -0.42
C ALA A 109 5.52 7.42 -0.81
N THR A 110 4.95 8.21 0.11
CA THR A 110 4.51 9.58 -0.22
C THR A 110 5.66 10.57 -0.39
N ASP A 111 6.83 10.32 0.20
CA ASP A 111 8.00 11.23 0.11
C ASP A 111 8.84 11.07 -1.18
N SER A 112 8.72 9.93 -1.86
CA SER A 112 9.62 9.54 -2.95
C SER A 112 8.89 9.04 -4.19
N ASN A 113 7.56 8.87 -4.13
CA ASN A 113 6.73 8.34 -5.20
C ASN A 113 7.08 6.90 -5.64
N ARG A 114 7.98 6.22 -4.90
CA ARG A 114 8.38 4.83 -5.11
C ARG A 114 7.35 3.87 -4.53
N VAL A 115 7.28 2.66 -5.08
CA VAL A 115 6.28 1.65 -4.72
C VAL A 115 6.92 0.42 -4.10
N TRP A 116 6.16 -0.27 -3.25
CA TRP A 116 6.56 -1.56 -2.72
C TRP A 116 6.70 -2.57 -3.86
N THR A 117 7.87 -3.18 -3.94
CA THR A 117 8.21 -4.19 -4.93
C THR A 117 8.73 -5.44 -4.25
N ALA A 118 8.14 -6.58 -4.58
CA ALA A 118 8.58 -7.88 -4.11
C ALA A 118 9.82 -8.36 -4.89
N ALA A 119 10.92 -8.60 -4.17
CA ALA A 119 12.14 -9.18 -4.73
C ALA A 119 12.19 -10.69 -4.47
N ASN A 120 12.31 -11.46 -5.55
CA ASN A 120 12.32 -12.93 -5.52
C ASN A 120 13.67 -13.51 -5.09
N ASP A 121 14.75 -12.80 -5.36
CA ASP A 121 16.13 -13.22 -5.18
C ASP A 121 16.55 -13.23 -3.71
N ASP A 122 16.05 -12.28 -2.92
CA ASP A 122 16.36 -12.16 -1.49
C ASP A 122 15.16 -12.38 -0.56
N ALA A 123 13.96 -12.60 -1.13
CA ALA A 123 12.70 -12.72 -0.40
C ALA A 123 12.41 -11.50 0.49
N THR A 124 12.68 -10.29 0.00
CA THR A 124 12.39 -9.04 0.70
C THR A 124 11.44 -8.14 -0.10
N VAL A 125 11.01 -7.05 0.54
CA VAL A 125 10.26 -5.98 -0.13
C VAL A 125 11.14 -4.74 -0.16
N HIS A 126 11.26 -4.14 -1.34
CA HIS A 126 12.00 -2.90 -1.57
C HIS A 126 11.05 -1.78 -2.00
N LEU A 127 11.54 -0.54 -1.95
CA LEU A 127 10.95 0.56 -2.70
C LEU A 127 11.64 0.67 -4.05
N GLU A 128 10.87 0.69 -5.13
CA GLU A 128 11.37 0.88 -6.51
C GLU A 128 10.48 1.87 -7.27
N ASP A 129 10.91 2.28 -8.46
CA ASP A 129 10.04 3.11 -9.32
C ASP A 129 8.83 2.29 -9.78
N ASP A 130 7.69 2.94 -10.02
CA ASP A 130 6.48 2.26 -10.47
C ASP A 130 6.61 1.84 -11.94
N GLU A 131 6.76 0.55 -12.17
CA GLU A 131 6.90 -0.07 -13.50
C GLU A 131 5.61 -0.78 -13.94
N GLY A 132 4.58 -0.77 -13.07
CA GLY A 132 3.33 -1.46 -13.31
C GLY A 132 3.42 -2.99 -13.30
N SER A 133 4.49 -3.55 -12.72
CA SER A 133 4.77 -4.99 -12.71
C SER A 133 3.89 -5.76 -11.71
N ASN A 134 3.78 -7.08 -11.86
CA ASN A 134 3.04 -7.91 -10.90
C ASN A 134 3.74 -8.01 -9.52
N SER A 135 5.06 -7.83 -9.45
CA SER A 135 5.80 -7.73 -8.20
C SER A 135 5.43 -6.50 -7.38
N GLN A 136 4.78 -5.51 -8.00
CA GLN A 136 4.27 -4.28 -7.38
C GLN A 136 2.76 -4.33 -7.09
N ARG A 137 2.12 -5.49 -7.23
CA ARG A 137 0.67 -5.66 -7.00
C ARG A 137 0.42 -6.45 -5.73
N TRP A 138 -0.39 -5.86 -4.86
CA TRP A 138 -0.63 -6.36 -3.52
C TRP A 138 -2.11 -6.64 -3.30
N VAL A 139 -2.42 -7.65 -2.50
CA VAL A 139 -3.77 -8.00 -2.07
C VAL A 139 -3.84 -7.81 -0.57
N PHE A 140 -4.84 -7.06 -0.12
CA PHE A 140 -5.14 -6.85 1.28
C PHE A 140 -6.35 -7.72 1.65
N VAL A 141 -6.13 -8.69 2.54
CA VAL A 141 -7.18 -9.59 3.01
C VAL A 141 -7.56 -9.15 4.43
N PRO A 142 -8.79 -8.61 4.65
CA PRO A 142 -9.25 -8.22 5.98
C PRO A 142 -9.23 -9.38 6.96
N LEU A 143 -8.88 -9.10 8.22
CA LEU A 143 -8.90 -10.04 9.35
C LEU A 143 -10.16 -9.90 10.21
#